data_AF-A0A8X6XSL4-F1
#
_entry.id   AF-A0A8X6XSL4-F1
#
_cell.length_a   1.000
_cell.length_b   1.000
_cell.length_c   1.000
_cell.angle_alpha   90.00
_cell.angle_beta   90.00
_cell.angle_gamma   90.00
#
_symmetry.space_group_name_H-M   'P 1'
#
loop_
_entity.id
_entity.type
_entity.pdbx_description
1 polymer ?
#
loop_
_entity_poly.entity_id
_entity_poly.type
_entity_poly.pdbx_seq_one_letter_code
_entity_poly.pdbx_strand_id
1 'polypeptide(L)'
;LSQKERNMLFISTFMLAFALSSAYIEDQIDADKYIDEVLSVRLPRYVENADLDIYEMPQFYFNVKDFYTENEAFAGSVAFYRGNLTGLSVVHRRFCQHSLRSTDSITLICNIVLPRVDVQYRGRYEVSTGSSSSYKDQVRQQDFFGDISVRNVEAQIEVKTSVDGDQPTVSNLLLLWQRRF
;
A
#
# COMPACT_ATOMS: atom_id res chain seq x y z
N LEU A 1 0.70 -9.41 6.67
CA LEU A 1 0.68 -9.29 5.20
C LEU A 1 2.08 -9.43 4.63
N SER A 2 2.24 -10.32 3.67
CA SER A 2 3.38 -10.32 2.76
C SER A 2 3.44 -8.97 2.02
N GLN A 3 4.63 -8.47 1.70
CA GLN A 3 4.80 -7.27 0.88
C GLN A 3 4.04 -7.37 -0.45
N LYS A 4 3.82 -8.59 -0.97
CA LYS A 4 3.01 -8.83 -2.17
C LYS A 4 1.54 -8.45 -1.99
N GLU A 5 0.94 -8.73 -0.84
CA GLU A 5 -0.50 -8.52 -0.61
C GLU A 5 -0.83 -7.03 -0.45
N ARG A 6 0.06 -6.26 0.22
CA ARG A 6 -0.06 -4.80 0.34
C ARG A 6 0.10 -4.10 -1.01
N ASN A 7 1.03 -4.57 -1.83
CA ASN A 7 1.25 -4.03 -3.17
C ASN A 7 0.04 -4.31 -4.07
N MET A 8 -0.55 -5.50 -3.97
CA MET A 8 -1.64 -5.93 -4.86
C MET A 8 -2.90 -5.06 -4.74
N LEU A 9 -3.28 -4.64 -3.52
CA LEU A 9 -4.48 -3.80 -3.31
C LEU A 9 -4.29 -2.38 -3.85
N PHE A 10 -3.16 -1.76 -3.50
CA PHE A 10 -2.77 -0.44 -4.02
C PHE A 10 -2.71 -0.46 -5.55
N ILE A 11 -2.09 -1.49 -6.13
CA ILE A 11 -2.04 -1.70 -7.57
C ILE A 11 -3.45 -1.84 -8.15
N SER A 12 -4.30 -2.70 -7.58
CA SER A 12 -5.64 -2.94 -8.14
C SER A 12 -6.54 -1.70 -8.14
N THR A 13 -6.52 -0.90 -7.06
CA THR A 13 -7.32 0.32 -6.93
C THR A 13 -6.88 1.38 -7.95
N PHE A 14 -5.56 1.53 -8.11
CA PHE A 14 -5.00 2.41 -9.12
C PHE A 14 -5.33 1.95 -10.53
N MET A 15 -5.06 0.69 -10.88
CA MET A 15 -5.35 0.13 -12.20
C MET A 15 -6.82 0.33 -12.59
N LEU A 16 -7.75 0.16 -11.64
CA LEU A 16 -9.17 0.34 -11.88
C LEU A 16 -9.55 1.81 -12.15
N ALA A 17 -8.97 2.76 -11.40
CA ALA A 17 -9.20 4.18 -11.61
C ALA A 17 -8.78 4.63 -13.02
N PHE A 18 -7.68 4.08 -13.54
CA PHE A 18 -7.16 4.36 -14.88
C PHE A 18 -7.92 3.62 -15.99
N ALA A 19 -8.32 2.36 -15.78
CA ALA A 19 -9.05 1.60 -16.79
C ALA A 19 -10.42 2.23 -17.13
N LEU A 20 -11.00 2.98 -16.19
CA LEU A 20 -12.32 3.59 -16.34
C LEU A 20 -12.26 5.09 -16.69
N SER A 21 -11.08 5.69 -16.73
CA SER A 21 -10.90 7.06 -17.18
C SER A 21 -10.61 7.07 -18.68
N SER A 22 -11.61 7.47 -19.46
CA SER A 22 -11.43 7.72 -20.90
C SER A 22 -10.87 9.12 -21.09
N ALA A 23 -9.63 9.23 -21.55
CA ALA A 23 -9.09 10.49 -22.03
C ALA A 23 -8.13 10.26 -23.19
N TYR A 24 -8.23 11.14 -24.18
CA TYR A 24 -7.25 11.29 -25.24
C TYR A 24 -6.13 12.19 -24.73
N ILE A 25 -4.88 11.76 -24.87
CA ILE A 25 -3.72 12.54 -24.45
C ILE A 25 -2.94 12.93 -25.70
N GLU A 26 -3.06 14.19 -26.12
CA GLU A 26 -2.40 14.68 -27.33
C GLU A 26 -1.03 15.30 -27.02
N ASP A 27 -0.92 15.99 -25.88
CA ASP A 27 0.30 16.65 -25.42
C ASP A 27 0.54 16.51 -23.90
N GLN A 28 1.63 17.12 -23.41
CA GLN A 28 2.04 17.03 -22.00
C GLN A 28 1.08 17.78 -21.05
N ILE A 29 0.48 18.88 -21.51
CA ILE A 29 -0.44 19.66 -20.69
C ILE A 29 -1.73 18.84 -20.48
N ASP A 30 -2.16 18.13 -21.52
CA ASP A 30 -3.29 17.21 -21.45
C ASP A 30 -2.97 15.97 -20.61
N ALA A 31 -1.73 15.47 -20.67
CA ALA A 31 -1.27 14.38 -19.82
C ALA A 31 -1.31 14.74 -18.33
N ASP A 32 -0.74 15.89 -17.96
CA ASP A 32 -0.71 16.36 -16.58
C ASP A 32 -2.12 16.58 -16.03
N LYS A 33 -3.00 17.23 -16.82
CA LYS A 33 -4.40 17.43 -16.47
C LYS A 33 -5.15 16.12 -16.30
N TYR A 34 -4.92 15.16 -17.20
CA TYR A 34 -5.52 13.84 -17.11
C TYR A 34 -5.13 13.12 -15.82
N ILE A 35 -3.83 13.06 -15.52
CA ILE A 35 -3.35 12.43 -14.29
C ILE A 35 -3.92 13.15 -13.07
N ASP A 36 -3.94 14.48 -13.06
CA ASP A 36 -4.49 15.25 -11.96
C ASP A 36 -6.00 15.00 -11.79
N GLU A 37 -6.80 14.89 -12.86
CA GLU A 37 -8.22 14.51 -12.79
C GLU A 37 -8.39 13.08 -12.23
N VAL A 38 -7.62 12.11 -12.74
CA VAL A 38 -7.71 10.73 -12.29
C VAL A 38 -7.41 10.63 -10.80
N LEU A 39 -6.35 11.28 -10.33
CA LEU A 39 -5.92 11.21 -8.94
C LEU A 39 -6.82 12.01 -7.98
N SER A 40 -7.34 13.17 -8.41
CA SER A 40 -8.11 14.06 -7.54
C SER A 40 -9.62 13.87 -7.59
N VAL A 41 -10.16 13.28 -8.66
CA VAL A 41 -11.61 13.12 -8.85
C VAL A 41 -12.00 11.65 -8.96
N ARG A 42 -11.32 10.88 -9.81
CA ARG A 42 -11.73 9.50 -10.11
C ARG A 42 -11.35 8.54 -9.00
N LEU A 43 -10.09 8.56 -8.58
CA LEU A 43 -9.56 7.68 -7.55
C LEU A 43 -10.32 7.80 -6.21
N PRO A 44 -10.59 9.01 -5.66
CA PRO A 44 -11.37 9.13 -4.42
C PRO A 44 -12.76 8.51 -4.55
N ARG A 45 -13.47 8.76 -5.66
CA ARG A 45 -14.80 8.17 -5.92
C ARG A 45 -14.75 6.65 -5.99
N TYR A 46 -13.69 6.07 -6.53
CA TYR A 46 -13.53 4.61 -6.55
C TYR A 46 -13.22 4.05 -5.18
N VAL A 47 -12.39 4.72 -4.39
CA VAL A 47 -12.12 4.34 -3.01
C VAL A 47 -13.43 4.35 -2.19
N GLU A 48 -14.25 5.39 -2.33
CA GLU A 48 -15.56 5.49 -1.68
C GLU A 48 -16.53 4.41 -2.16
N ASN A 49 -16.72 4.26 -3.48
CA ASN A 49 -17.66 3.28 -4.05
C ASN A 49 -17.30 1.83 -3.76
N ALA A 50 -16.01 1.54 -3.56
CA ALA A 50 -15.52 0.22 -3.22
C ALA A 50 -15.44 -0.02 -1.70
N ASP A 51 -15.90 0.93 -0.87
CA ASP A 51 -15.81 0.90 0.59
C ASP A 51 -14.37 0.70 1.09
N LEU A 52 -13.42 1.37 0.42
CA LEU A 52 -11.98 1.30 0.70
C LEU A 52 -11.47 2.53 1.48
N ASP A 53 -12.37 3.42 1.92
CA ASP A 53 -12.01 4.55 2.80
C ASP A 53 -11.41 4.06 4.12
N ILE A 54 -11.95 2.94 4.62
CA ILE A 54 -11.39 2.14 5.71
C ILE A 54 -11.24 0.71 5.19
N TYR A 55 -10.03 0.36 4.75
CA TYR A 55 -9.76 -1.00 4.30
C TYR A 55 -9.49 -1.91 5.50
N GLU A 56 -10.35 -2.90 5.72
CA GLU A 56 -10.13 -3.95 6.70
C GLU A 56 -8.97 -4.85 6.27
N MET A 57 -7.87 -4.78 7.03
CA MET A 57 -6.68 -5.56 6.75
C MET A 57 -6.81 -6.98 7.31
N PRO A 58 -6.25 -7.99 6.63
CA PRO A 58 -6.32 -9.37 7.08
C PRO A 58 -5.59 -9.57 8.41
N GLN A 59 -6.09 -10.55 9.15
CA GLN A 59 -5.45 -11.04 10.36
C GLN A 59 -4.19 -11.81 10.00
N PHE A 60 -3.16 -11.70 10.83
CA PHE A 60 -1.95 -12.49 10.66
C PHE A 60 -1.32 -12.76 12.02
N TYR A 61 -0.56 -13.85 12.10
CA TYR A 61 0.17 -14.22 13.29
C TYR A 61 1.60 -14.61 12.93
N PHE A 62 2.51 -14.42 13.87
CA PHE A 62 3.86 -14.95 13.76
C PHE A 62 4.34 -15.41 15.13
N ASN A 63 5.20 -16.42 15.09
CA ASN A 63 5.86 -16.93 16.30
C ASN A 63 7.17 -16.15 16.48
N VAL A 64 7.38 -15.65 17.68
CA VAL A 64 8.62 -15.00 18.09
C VAL A 64 9.38 -15.99 18.95
N LYS A 65 10.61 -16.30 18.55
CA LYS A 65 11.57 -17.00 19.38
C LYS A 65 12.78 -16.10 19.54
N ASP A 66 13.11 -15.76 20.78
CA ASP A 66 14.27 -14.95 21.10
C ASP A 66 15.03 -15.55 22.28
N PHE A 67 16.34 -15.33 22.35
CA PHE A 67 17.19 -15.83 23.42
C PHE A 67 17.63 -14.65 24.28
N TYR A 68 17.18 -14.61 25.54
CA TYR A 68 17.59 -13.56 26.48
C TYR A 68 18.96 -13.87 27.09
N THR A 69 19.24 -15.15 27.31
CA THR A 69 20.53 -15.69 27.78
C THR A 69 20.76 -17.09 27.15
N GLU A 70 21.96 -17.68 27.30
CA GLU A 70 22.29 -19.01 26.74
C GLU A 70 21.33 -20.13 27.17
N ASN A 71 20.62 -19.98 28.28
CA ASN A 71 19.73 -21.01 28.84
C ASN A 71 18.25 -20.59 28.94
N GLU A 72 17.90 -19.35 28.55
CA GLU A 72 16.52 -18.85 28.61
C GLU A 72 16.05 -18.43 27.21
N ALA A 73 15.22 -19.28 26.62
CA ALA A 73 14.52 -19.00 25.39
C ALA A 73 13.13 -18.44 25.69
N PHE A 74 12.83 -17.29 25.11
CA PHE A 74 11.49 -16.76 25.00
C PHE A 74 10.82 -17.40 23.78
N ALA A 75 9.70 -18.08 24.00
CA ALA A 75 8.80 -18.49 22.93
C ALA A 75 7.46 -17.78 23.13
N GLY A 76 7.02 -17.08 22.08
CA GLY A 76 5.73 -16.42 22.07
C GLY A 76 5.09 -16.43 20.70
N SER A 77 3.81 -16.10 20.68
CA SER A 77 3.06 -15.84 19.45
C SER A 77 2.49 -14.43 19.52
N VAL A 78 2.47 -13.76 18.37
CA VAL A 78 1.84 -12.45 18.24
C VAL A 78 0.77 -12.57 17.17
N ALA A 79 -0.47 -12.29 17.54
CA ALA A 79 -1.61 -12.24 16.63
C ALA A 79 -2.03 -10.78 16.42
N PHE A 80 -2.17 -10.37 15.16
CA PHE A 80 -2.71 -9.09 14.75
C PHE A 80 -4.11 -9.31 14.19
N TYR A 81 -5.09 -8.59 14.74
CA TYR A 81 -6.50 -8.70 14.37
C TYR A 81 -7.17 -7.32 14.30
N ARG A 82 -8.25 -7.20 13.52
CA ARG A 82 -8.96 -5.94 13.29
C ARG A 82 -8.01 -4.82 12.87
N GLY A 83 -7.32 -5.06 11.75
CA GLY A 83 -6.47 -4.05 11.14
C GLY A 83 -7.28 -3.14 10.23
N ASN A 84 -6.98 -1.85 10.23
CA ASN A 84 -7.59 -0.87 9.35
C ASN A 84 -6.49 -0.09 8.63
N LEU A 85 -6.65 0.12 7.33
CA LEU A 85 -5.81 0.99 6.52
C LEU A 85 -6.65 2.14 5.98
N THR A 86 -6.13 3.37 6.10
CA THR A 86 -6.80 4.58 5.62
C THR A 86 -5.83 5.47 4.85
N GLY A 87 -6.37 6.43 4.09
CA GLY A 87 -5.57 7.41 3.35
C GLY A 87 -5.24 7.02 1.90
N LEU A 88 -5.95 6.04 1.33
CA LEU A 88 -5.79 5.64 -0.08
C LEU A 88 -6.41 6.62 -1.08
N SER A 89 -7.38 7.43 -0.65
CA SER A 89 -8.09 8.38 -1.52
C SER A 89 -7.30 9.66 -1.79
N VAL A 90 -6.34 10.01 -0.94
CA VAL A 90 -5.59 11.27 -1.08
C VAL A 90 -4.27 10.99 -1.77
N VAL A 91 -4.24 11.19 -3.09
CA VAL A 91 -3.02 11.03 -3.89
C VAL A 91 -2.86 12.24 -4.79
N HIS A 92 -1.63 12.73 -4.91
CA HIS A 92 -1.32 13.81 -5.83
C HIS A 92 -0.09 13.47 -6.67
N ARG A 93 -0.07 14.03 -7.87
CA ARG A 93 1.09 13.98 -8.74
C ARG A 93 2.22 14.82 -8.17
N ARG A 94 3.44 14.30 -8.19
CA ARG A 94 4.65 15.06 -7.89
C ARG A 94 5.27 15.62 -9.15
N PHE A 95 5.48 14.77 -10.15
CA PHE A 95 5.91 15.15 -11.49
C PHE A 95 5.68 14.00 -12.47
N CYS A 96 5.56 14.32 -13.75
CA CYS A 96 5.64 13.34 -14.84
C CYS A 96 6.91 13.59 -15.67
N GLN A 97 7.63 12.52 -15.99
CA GLN A 97 8.71 12.53 -16.97
C GLN A 97 8.17 12.29 -18.37
N HIS A 98 8.86 12.88 -19.35
CA HIS A 98 8.43 13.02 -20.73
C HIS A 98 7.87 11.73 -21.35
N SER A 99 6.89 11.95 -22.22
CA SER A 99 6.30 10.93 -23.07
C SER A 99 7.35 10.26 -23.96
N LEU A 100 7.54 8.95 -23.86
CA LEU A 100 8.11 8.19 -24.97
C LEU A 100 7.00 8.09 -26.03
N ARG A 101 7.05 8.99 -27.01
CA ARG A 101 6.15 8.96 -28.17
C ARG A 101 6.74 8.01 -29.21
N SER A 102 6.09 6.87 -29.42
CA SER A 102 6.27 6.07 -30.63
C SER A 102 5.29 6.55 -31.71
N THR A 103 5.39 5.99 -32.92
CA THR A 103 4.44 6.28 -34.01
C THR A 103 2.98 6.05 -33.60
N ASP A 104 2.73 5.06 -32.73
CA ASP A 104 1.37 4.57 -32.45
C ASP A 104 0.98 4.71 -30.97
N SER A 105 1.89 5.14 -30.09
CA SER A 105 1.59 5.24 -28.65
C SER A 105 2.37 6.34 -27.92
N ILE A 106 1.78 6.80 -26.82
CA ILE A 106 2.37 7.76 -25.89
C ILE A 106 2.49 7.06 -24.54
N THR A 107 3.72 6.98 -24.00
CA THR A 107 3.98 6.43 -22.66
C THR A 107 4.36 7.52 -21.68
N LEU A 108 3.56 7.71 -20.63
CA LEU A 108 3.78 8.67 -19.54
C LEU A 108 4.32 7.96 -18.31
N ILE A 109 5.34 8.52 -17.68
CA ILE A 109 5.87 8.03 -16.40
C ILE A 109 5.66 9.11 -15.35
N CYS A 110 4.79 8.86 -14.37
CA CYS A 110 4.48 9.84 -13.34
C CYS A 110 4.83 9.32 -11.96
N ASN A 111 5.48 10.19 -11.18
CA ASN A 111 5.68 9.95 -9.76
C ASN A 111 4.53 10.60 -9.00
N ILE A 112 3.86 9.79 -8.18
CA ILE A 112 2.73 10.15 -7.35
C ILE A 112 3.10 9.99 -5.88
N VAL A 113 2.40 10.73 -5.03
CA VAL A 113 2.66 10.76 -3.60
C VAL A 113 1.36 10.56 -2.85
N LEU A 114 1.39 9.61 -1.93
CA LEU A 114 0.40 9.47 -0.87
C LEU A 114 0.97 10.18 0.36
N PRO A 115 0.45 11.36 0.74
CA PRO A 115 1.04 12.18 1.78
C PRO A 115 1.00 11.47 3.14
N ARG A 116 -0.03 10.65 3.37
CA ARG A 116 -0.23 9.92 4.61
C ARG A 116 -1.06 8.66 4.38
N VAL A 117 -0.54 7.54 4.84
CA VAL A 117 -1.24 6.27 4.96
C VAL A 117 -1.16 5.84 6.42
N ASP A 118 -2.31 5.68 7.07
CA ASP A 118 -2.37 5.25 8.47
C ASP A 118 -2.85 3.81 8.53
N VAL A 119 -2.16 3.01 9.35
CA VAL A 119 -2.44 1.61 9.61
C VAL A 119 -2.64 1.42 11.10
N GLN A 120 -3.82 0.98 11.49
CA GLN A 120 -4.15 0.67 12.87
C GLN A 120 -4.40 -0.81 13.02
N TYR A 121 -3.89 -1.41 14.10
CA TYR A 121 -4.12 -2.82 14.41
C TYR A 121 -4.39 -2.99 15.89
N ARG A 122 -5.25 -3.96 16.21
CA ARG A 122 -5.24 -4.59 17.52
C ARG A 122 -4.40 -5.84 17.43
N GLY A 123 -3.82 -6.23 18.56
CA GLY A 123 -3.13 -7.49 18.63
C GLY A 123 -3.12 -8.06 20.01
N ARG A 124 -2.68 -9.30 20.09
CA ARG A 124 -2.47 -10.05 21.32
C ARG A 124 -1.13 -10.71 21.21
N TYR A 125 -0.28 -10.51 22.20
CA TYR A 125 0.92 -11.30 22.34
C TYR A 125 0.69 -12.32 23.45
N GLU A 126 1.13 -13.55 23.19
CA GLU A 126 1.12 -14.66 24.13
C GLU A 126 2.55 -15.13 24.33
N VAL A 127 2.99 -15.21 25.58
CA VAL A 127 4.33 -15.66 25.95
C VAL A 127 4.21 -16.86 26.85
N SER A 128 4.90 -17.93 26.50
CA SER A 128 5.20 -19.02 27.42
C SER A 128 6.63 -18.84 27.94
N THR A 129 6.77 -18.51 29.22
CA THR A 129 8.07 -18.59 29.90
C THR A 129 8.15 -19.93 30.62
N GLY A 130 9.04 -20.81 30.16
CA GLY A 130 9.34 -22.09 30.79
C GLY A 130 10.80 -22.16 31.23
N SER A 131 11.03 -22.47 32.51
CA SER A 131 12.31 -22.97 33.00
C SER A 131 12.29 -24.49 32.91
N SER A 132 13.41 -25.13 32.55
CA SER A 132 13.57 -26.58 32.38
C SER A 132 13.28 -27.43 33.63
N SER A 133 12.77 -26.83 34.72
CA SER A 133 12.48 -27.50 35.98
C SER A 133 11.02 -27.30 36.42
N SER A 134 10.19 -28.35 36.22
CA SER A 134 8.96 -28.72 36.96
C SER A 134 7.92 -27.67 37.39
N TYR A 135 8.04 -26.40 37.01
CA TYR A 135 7.12 -25.32 37.34
C TYR A 135 6.24 -25.01 36.14
N LYS A 136 4.93 -24.95 36.41
CA LYS A 136 3.84 -24.66 35.46
C LYS A 136 4.25 -23.56 34.48
N ASP A 137 4.19 -23.85 33.18
CA ASP A 137 4.34 -22.84 32.12
C ASP A 137 3.44 -21.64 32.44
N GLN A 138 4.06 -20.49 32.71
CA GLN A 138 3.30 -19.25 32.87
C GLN A 138 3.02 -18.71 31.48
N VAL A 139 1.78 -18.89 31.03
CA VAL A 139 1.28 -18.25 29.81
C VAL A 139 0.83 -16.84 30.17
N ARG A 140 1.54 -15.83 29.68
CA ARG A 140 1.13 -14.42 29.77
C ARG A 140 0.52 -14.00 28.44
N GLN A 141 -0.75 -13.60 28.49
CA GLN A 141 -1.44 -12.98 27.36
C GLN A 141 -1.64 -11.50 27.66
N GLN A 142 -1.30 -10.64 26.70
CA GLN A 142 -1.62 -9.23 26.78
C GLN A 142 -2.06 -8.71 25.42
N ASP A 143 -3.19 -8.00 25.43
CA ASP A 143 -3.69 -7.26 24.29
C ASP A 143 -2.91 -5.95 24.14
N PHE A 144 -2.69 -5.54 22.90
CA PHE A 144 -2.05 -4.29 22.55
C PHE A 144 -2.78 -3.60 21.39
N PHE A 145 -2.53 -2.31 21.26
CA PHE A 145 -2.95 -1.49 20.12
C PHE A 145 -1.71 -0.91 19.46
N GLY A 146 -1.62 -1.05 18.14
CA GLY A 146 -0.55 -0.49 17.33
C GLY A 146 -1.12 0.48 16.30
N ASP A 147 -0.48 1.65 16.19
CA ASP A 147 -0.75 2.64 15.14
C ASP A 147 0.57 2.91 14.41
N ILE A 148 0.54 2.79 13.08
CA ILE A 148 1.65 3.06 12.19
C ILE A 148 1.19 4.10 11.18
N SER A 149 1.80 5.27 11.20
CA SER A 149 1.59 6.31 10.20
C SER A 149 2.78 6.38 9.25
N VAL A 150 2.56 6.09 7.98
CA VAL A 150 3.58 6.23 6.93
C VAL A 150 3.30 7.52 6.16
N ARG A 151 4.32 8.39 6.06
CA ARG A 151 4.20 9.67 5.38
C ARG A 151 4.99 9.67 4.08
N ASN A 152 4.49 10.43 3.10
CA ASN A 152 5.13 10.62 1.80
C ASN A 152 5.48 9.29 1.12
N VAL A 153 4.52 8.38 1.03
CA VAL A 153 4.71 7.15 0.25
C VAL A 153 4.75 7.55 -1.22
N GLU A 154 5.88 7.29 -1.86
CA GLU A 154 6.08 7.59 -3.27
C GLU A 154 5.78 6.34 -4.10
N ALA A 155 5.12 6.55 -5.24
CA ALA A 155 4.96 5.50 -6.24
C ALA A 155 5.19 6.07 -7.64
N GLN A 156 5.57 5.22 -8.56
CA GLN A 156 5.73 5.55 -9.97
C GLN A 156 4.69 4.77 -10.77
N ILE A 157 3.89 5.48 -11.56
CA ILE A 157 2.96 4.92 -12.53
C ILE A 157 3.52 5.11 -13.93
N GLU A 158 3.37 4.09 -14.77
CA GLU A 158 3.58 4.17 -16.21
C GLU A 158 2.22 3.97 -16.90
N VAL A 159 1.81 4.95 -17.71
CA VAL A 159 0.54 4.98 -18.41
C VAL A 159 0.81 5.01 -19.91
N LYS A 160 0.22 4.09 -20.67
CA LYS A 160 0.30 4.00 -22.12
C LYS A 160 -1.05 4.30 -22.74
N THR A 161 -1.06 5.16 -23.74
CA THR A 161 -2.25 5.45 -24.56
C THR A 161 -1.91 5.31 -26.03
N SER A 162 -2.86 4.81 -26.81
CA SER A 162 -2.75 4.71 -28.27
C SER A 162 -3.05 6.06 -28.90
N VAL A 163 -2.33 6.41 -29.96
CA VAL A 163 -2.57 7.64 -30.74
C VAL A 163 -3.95 7.61 -31.43
N ASP A 164 -4.50 6.41 -31.64
CA ASP A 164 -5.81 6.18 -32.27
C ASP A 164 -7.02 6.32 -31.31
N GLY A 165 -6.77 6.72 -30.05
CA GLY A 165 -7.83 7.04 -29.09
C GLY A 165 -8.30 5.87 -28.21
N ASP A 166 -7.49 4.82 -28.08
CA ASP A 166 -7.75 3.76 -27.11
C ASP A 166 -7.64 4.28 -25.67
N GLN A 167 -8.39 3.64 -24.77
CA GLN A 167 -8.35 3.93 -23.34
C GLN A 167 -6.91 3.83 -22.80
N PRO A 168 -6.44 4.82 -22.02
CA PRO A 168 -5.14 4.74 -21.39
C PRO A 168 -5.06 3.52 -20.46
N THR A 169 -3.95 2.79 -20.54
CA THR A 169 -3.67 1.61 -19.74
C THR A 169 -2.49 1.87 -18.84
N VAL A 170 -2.56 1.41 -17.59
CA VAL A 170 -1.40 1.42 -16.71
C VAL A 170 -0.54 0.20 -17.06
N SER A 171 0.67 0.43 -17.57
CA SER A 171 1.61 -0.63 -17.91
C SER A 171 2.48 -1.03 -16.71
N ASN A 172 2.69 -0.13 -15.76
CA ASN A 172 3.51 -0.39 -14.58
C ASN A 172 3.07 0.47 -13.38
N LEU A 173 3.14 -0.10 -12.17
CA LEU A 173 3.02 0.63 -10.91
C LEU A 173 4.09 0.11 -9.94
N LEU A 174 5.01 1.00 -9.57
CA LEU A 174 6.14 0.70 -8.69
C LEU A 174 6.05 1.52 -7.41
N LEU A 175 5.94 0.87 -6.26
CA LEU A 175 6.10 1.54 -4.96
C LEU A 175 7.58 1.87 -4.74
N LEU A 176 7.88 3.14 -4.57
CA LEU A 176 9.23 3.64 -4.35
C LEU A 176 9.49 3.67 -2.84
N TRP A 177 10.38 2.79 -2.39
CA TRP A 177 10.77 2.74 -0.99
C TRP A 177 12.05 3.55 -0.77
N GLN A 178 11.91 4.77 -0.24
CA GLN A 178 13.07 5.57 0.17
C GLN A 178 13.51 5.17 1.57
N ARG A 179 14.65 4.49 1.66
CA ARG A 179 15.36 4.23 2.91
C ARG A 179 16.04 5.53 3.36
N ARG A 180 15.31 6.42 4.04
CA ARG A 180 15.93 7.58 4.69
C ARG A 180 16.66 7.09 5.94
N PHE A 181 17.99 7.05 5.86
CA PHE A 181 18.89 6.87 7.00
C PHE A 181 19.06 8.21 7.73
#